data_AF-H2Y7G7-F1
#
_entry.id   AF-H2Y7G7-F1
#
_cell.length_a   1.000
_cell.length_b   1.000
_cell.length_c   1.000
_cell.angle_alpha   90.00
_cell.angle_beta   90.00
_cell.angle_gamma   90.00
#
_symmetry.space_group_name_H-M   'P 1'
#
loop_
_entity.id
_entity.type
_entity.pdbx_description
1 polymer ?
#
loop_
_entity_poly.entity_id
_entity_poly.type
_entity_poly.pdbx_seq_one_letter_code
_entity_poly.pdbx_strand_id
1 'polypeptide(L)'
;MNEPQILASMSYYASRCVPLAASLNVLVQRLHQSQHMSCPQRAISLLVQAMRLHRRNKTVIQDCTSNLFFLTSSHYASCSKQQRNDIIMELIISIETCQDDRLILQNSLVTLFHFDIPGDVIFVFEKLAKVLLNTLLNFHNDDGIGVRAIHFCNALVCSLQHDMKEQAARVGFVPTIMKIIRIRLDQDIADEMLEVLWGTLWNVTDETPKNSWEFIRLGGI
;
A
#
# COMPACT_ATOMS: atom_id res chain seq x y z
N MET A 1 4.71 30.74 3.10
CA MET A 1 5.83 30.36 2.20
C MET A 1 5.25 29.98 0.84
N ASN A 2 5.82 30.43 -0.27
CA ASN A 2 5.32 30.08 -1.61
C ASN A 2 5.85 28.70 -2.07
N GLU A 3 5.23 28.09 -3.08
CA GLU A 3 5.57 26.73 -3.53
C GLU A 3 7.06 26.55 -3.90
N PRO A 4 7.68 27.45 -4.70
CA PRO A 4 9.10 27.34 -5.01
C PRO A 4 10.00 27.35 -3.77
N GLN A 5 9.69 28.17 -2.76
CA GLN A 5 10.43 28.22 -1.50
C GLN A 5 10.31 26.92 -0.70
N ILE A 6 9.11 26.31 -0.66
CA ILE A 6 8.89 25.03 0.03
C ILE A 6 9.75 23.94 -0.63
N LEU A 7 9.68 23.81 -1.95
CA LEU A 7 10.43 22.78 -2.69
C LEU A 7 11.95 23.00 -2.62
N ALA A 8 12.39 24.27 -2.65
CA ALA A 8 13.80 24.60 -2.45
C ALA A 8 14.27 24.24 -1.03
N SER A 9 13.45 24.51 -0.01
CA SER A 9 13.76 24.17 1.39
C SER A 9 13.86 22.66 1.59
N MET A 10 12.90 21.89 1.04
CA MET A 10 12.95 20.42 1.07
C MET A 10 14.23 19.88 0.41
N SER A 11 14.61 20.42 -0.74
CA SER A 11 15.83 20.03 -1.44
C SER A 11 17.09 20.39 -0.64
N TYR A 12 17.15 21.59 -0.08
CA TYR A 12 18.31 22.07 0.68
C TYR A 12 18.49 21.32 2.01
N TYR A 13 17.38 20.99 2.67
CA TYR A 13 17.36 20.28 3.94
C TYR A 13 17.17 18.76 3.81
N ALA A 14 17.32 18.19 2.60
CA ALA A 14 17.00 16.79 2.32
C ALA A 14 17.65 15.79 3.30
N SER A 15 18.86 16.05 3.79
CA SER A 15 19.55 15.17 4.75
C SER A 15 19.33 15.53 6.22
N ARG A 16 18.59 16.61 6.54
CA ARG A 16 18.41 17.13 7.91
C ARG A 16 16.95 16.97 8.34
N CYS A 17 16.68 15.97 9.18
CA CYS A 17 15.32 15.55 9.55
C CYS A 17 14.44 16.67 10.12
N VAL A 18 14.93 17.47 11.07
CA VAL A 18 14.15 18.53 11.73
C VAL A 18 13.68 19.63 10.76
N PRO A 19 14.56 20.32 10.02
CA PRO A 19 14.11 21.35 9.06
C PRO A 19 13.37 20.76 7.85
N LEU A 20 13.65 19.50 7.48
CA LEU A 20 12.87 18.80 6.46
C LEU A 20 11.43 18.59 6.92
N ALA A 21 11.20 18.07 8.12
CA ALA A 21 9.87 17.85 8.67
C ALA A 21 9.04 19.15 8.71
N ALA A 22 9.66 20.27 9.10
CA ALA A 22 9.02 21.59 9.02
C ALA A 22 8.58 21.94 7.59
N SER A 23 9.41 21.65 6.59
CA SER A 23 9.09 21.92 5.18
C SER A 23 7.96 20.99 4.67
N LEU A 24 7.97 19.72 5.07
CA LEU A 24 6.93 18.74 4.74
C LEU A 24 5.58 19.11 5.35
N ASN A 25 5.58 19.64 6.57
CA ASN A 25 4.37 20.10 7.24
C ASN A 25 3.75 21.32 6.53
N VAL A 26 4.59 22.28 6.13
CA VAL A 26 4.11 23.42 5.32
C VAL A 26 3.55 22.95 3.97
N LEU A 27 4.15 21.92 3.35
CA LEU A 27 3.64 21.34 2.10
C LEU A 27 2.26 20.72 2.28
N VAL A 28 2.05 19.89 3.32
CA VAL A 28 0.77 19.21 3.52
C VAL A 28 -0.35 20.20 3.85
N GLN A 29 -0.06 21.22 4.67
CA GLN A 29 -1.01 22.30 4.96
C GLN A 29 -1.45 23.03 3.69
N ARG A 30 -0.51 23.28 2.77
CA ARG A 30 -0.82 23.89 1.48
C ARG A 30 -1.71 22.98 0.63
N LEU A 31 -1.41 21.69 0.55
CA LEU A 31 -2.19 20.71 -0.22
C LEU A 31 -3.62 20.57 0.32
N HIS A 32 -3.82 20.70 1.63
CA HIS A 32 -5.15 20.75 2.24
C HIS A 32 -5.94 22.00 1.82
N GLN A 33 -5.28 23.16 1.73
CA GLN A 33 -5.93 24.43 1.39
C GLN A 33 -6.17 24.59 -0.11
N SER A 34 -5.23 24.09 -0.93
CA SER A 34 -5.27 24.17 -2.37
C SER A 34 -4.64 22.91 -2.96
N GLN A 35 -5.47 22.11 -3.63
CA GLN A 35 -5.03 20.90 -4.33
C GLN A 35 -4.19 21.22 -5.58
N HIS A 36 -4.09 22.49 -5.96
CA HIS A 36 -3.36 22.93 -7.14
C HIS A 36 -1.88 23.17 -6.80
N MET A 37 -1.00 22.43 -7.47
CA MET A 37 0.45 22.66 -7.44
C MET A 37 0.96 22.92 -8.85
N SER A 38 1.93 23.82 -8.96
CA SER A 38 2.56 24.20 -10.23
C SER A 38 3.56 23.14 -10.69
N CYS A 39 4.23 22.45 -9.75
CA CYS A 39 5.27 21.47 -10.00
C CYS A 39 5.08 20.18 -9.17
N PRO A 40 3.94 19.45 -9.32
CA PRO A 40 3.65 18.25 -8.53
C PRO A 40 4.69 17.15 -8.70
N GLN A 41 5.24 16.98 -9.90
CA GLN A 41 6.29 16.00 -10.20
C GLN A 41 7.55 16.23 -9.37
N ARG A 42 7.96 17.49 -9.19
CA ARG A 42 9.15 17.84 -8.41
C ARG A 42 8.94 17.55 -6.93
N ALA A 43 7.75 17.85 -6.40
CA ALA A 43 7.40 17.54 -5.03
C ALA A 43 7.44 16.03 -4.77
N ILE A 44 6.83 15.24 -5.65
CA ILE A 44 6.86 13.76 -5.59
C ILE A 44 8.30 13.24 -5.55
N SER A 45 9.16 13.70 -6.46
CA SER A 45 10.56 13.24 -6.49
C SER A 45 11.31 13.58 -5.21
N LEU A 46 11.07 14.75 -4.61
CA LEU A 46 11.66 15.15 -3.33
C LEU A 46 11.12 14.31 -2.16
N LEU A 47 9.83 13.97 -2.15
CA LEU A 47 9.22 13.11 -1.12
C LEU A 47 9.79 11.69 -1.17
N VAL A 48 9.86 11.09 -2.35
CA VAL A 48 10.50 9.78 -2.56
C VAL A 48 11.96 9.82 -2.10
N GLN A 49 12.70 10.88 -2.44
CA GLN A 49 14.08 11.04 -1.99
C GLN A 49 14.18 11.16 -0.46
N ALA A 50 13.28 11.93 0.17
CA ALA A 50 13.22 12.07 1.62
C ALA A 50 12.95 10.72 2.31
N MET A 51 12.02 9.92 1.79
CA MET A 51 11.74 8.57 2.31
C MET A 51 12.97 7.66 2.22
N ARG A 52 13.68 7.70 1.08
CA ARG A 52 14.92 6.93 0.88
C ARG A 52 16.04 7.34 1.84
N LEU A 53 16.21 8.64 2.08
CA LEU A 53 17.24 9.16 2.99
C LEU A 53 16.90 8.89 4.46
N HIS A 54 15.62 8.89 4.82
CA HIS A 54 15.15 8.85 6.21
C HIS A 54 14.33 7.59 6.52
N ARG A 55 14.68 6.43 5.95
CA ARG A 55 13.95 5.15 6.10
C ARG A 55 13.69 4.69 7.54
N ARG A 56 14.48 5.17 8.51
CA ARG A 56 14.34 4.84 9.94
C ARG A 56 13.61 5.91 10.75
N ASN A 57 13.31 7.07 10.16
CA ASN A 57 12.67 8.17 10.86
C ASN A 57 11.17 8.16 10.56
N LYS A 58 10.38 7.57 11.47
CA LYS A 58 8.93 7.41 11.30
C LYS A 58 8.20 8.74 11.11
N THR A 59 8.64 9.82 11.77
CA THR A 59 8.04 11.15 11.58
C THR A 59 8.18 11.62 10.14
N VAL A 60 9.37 11.51 9.55
CA VAL A 60 9.60 11.90 8.15
C VAL A 60 8.80 11.00 7.20
N ILE A 61 8.76 9.69 7.46
CA ILE A 61 7.97 8.75 6.64
C ILE A 61 6.48 9.07 6.71
N GLN A 62 5.94 9.33 7.90
CA GLN A 62 4.54 9.70 8.09
C GLN A 62 4.18 11.00 7.37
N ASP A 63 5.04 12.02 7.47
CA ASP A 63 4.84 13.28 6.76
C ASP A 63 4.90 13.07 5.24
N CYS A 64 5.82 12.24 4.75
CA CYS A 64 5.94 11.96 3.33
C CYS A 64 4.74 11.19 2.78
N THR A 65 4.28 10.13 3.47
CA THR A 65 3.11 9.34 3.03
C THR A 65 1.83 10.17 3.04
N SER A 66 1.68 11.08 4.03
CA SER A 66 0.57 12.03 4.07
C SER A 66 0.58 12.97 2.86
N ASN A 67 1.74 13.54 2.50
CA ASN A 67 1.87 14.38 1.31
C ASN A 67 1.61 13.59 0.01
N LEU A 68 2.12 12.36 -0.08
CA LEU A 68 1.90 11.49 -1.24
C LEU A 68 0.43 11.12 -1.43
N PHE A 69 -0.33 10.92 -0.35
CA PHE A 69 -1.78 10.71 -0.42
C PHE A 69 -2.47 11.85 -1.18
N PHE A 70 -2.22 13.11 -0.80
CA PHE A 70 -2.82 14.27 -1.48
C PHE A 70 -2.33 14.47 -2.90
N LEU A 71 -1.04 14.23 -3.14
CA LEU A 71 -0.47 14.43 -4.48
C LEU A 71 -0.96 13.38 -5.46
N THR A 72 -1.03 12.11 -5.05
CA THR A 72 -1.51 11.04 -5.92
C THR A 72 -3.01 11.15 -6.18
N SER A 73 -3.82 11.55 -5.20
CA SER A 73 -5.27 11.73 -5.41
C SER A 73 -5.58 12.81 -6.45
N SER A 74 -4.76 13.86 -6.53
CA SER A 74 -5.02 15.01 -7.41
C SER A 74 -4.20 14.99 -8.70
N HIS A 75 -3.02 14.37 -8.69
CA HIS A 75 -2.00 14.51 -9.76
C HIS A 75 -1.49 13.17 -10.32
N TYR A 76 -2.13 12.03 -9.99
CA TYR A 76 -1.76 10.71 -10.51
C TYR A 76 -1.63 10.66 -12.06
N ALA A 77 -2.56 11.29 -12.78
CA ALA A 77 -2.54 11.35 -14.25
C ALA A 77 -1.30 12.07 -14.80
N SER A 78 -0.71 12.98 -14.03
CA SER A 78 0.49 13.75 -14.41
C SER A 78 1.82 13.04 -14.06
N CYS A 79 1.76 11.94 -13.33
CA CYS A 79 2.93 11.17 -12.90
C CYS A 79 3.44 10.30 -14.05
N SER A 80 4.74 10.38 -14.32
CA SER A 80 5.40 9.42 -15.21
C SER A 80 5.36 8.00 -14.63
N LYS A 81 5.46 6.98 -15.49
CA LYS A 81 5.55 5.57 -15.05
C LYS A 81 6.67 5.35 -14.02
N GLN A 82 7.83 5.97 -14.22
CA GLN A 82 8.94 5.86 -13.28
C GLN A 82 8.58 6.42 -11.90
N GLN A 83 7.94 7.59 -11.84
CA GLN A 83 7.52 8.18 -10.58
C GLN A 83 6.46 7.33 -9.87
N ARG A 84 5.52 6.74 -10.60
CA ARG A 84 4.54 5.82 -10.03
C ARG A 84 5.24 4.61 -9.40
N ASN A 85 6.16 3.99 -10.12
CA ASN A 85 6.95 2.87 -9.61
C ASN A 85 7.75 3.25 -8.37
N ASP A 86 8.38 4.42 -8.37
CA ASP A 86 9.14 4.94 -7.23
C ASP A 86 8.25 5.17 -6.00
N ILE A 87 7.04 5.74 -6.17
CA ILE A 87 6.08 5.91 -5.09
C ILE A 87 5.65 4.55 -4.54
N ILE A 88 5.17 3.65 -5.42
CA ILE A 88 4.68 2.32 -5.03
C ILE A 88 5.75 1.57 -4.23
N MET A 89 7.01 1.59 -4.69
CA MET A 89 8.11 0.95 -3.98
C MET A 89 8.35 1.52 -2.59
N GLU A 90 8.37 2.85 -2.44
CA GLU A 90 8.59 3.45 -1.11
C GLU A 90 7.38 3.27 -0.18
N LEU A 91 6.15 3.21 -0.70
CA LEU A 91 4.96 2.86 0.09
C LEU A 91 5.02 1.42 0.60
N ILE A 92 5.37 0.46 -0.27
CA ILE A 92 5.56 -0.95 0.13
C ILE A 92 6.64 -1.07 1.20
N ILE A 93 7.79 -0.40 1.02
CA ILE A 93 8.86 -0.37 2.02
C ILE A 93 8.36 0.22 3.33
N SER A 94 7.59 1.30 3.29
CA SER A 94 7.06 1.95 4.50
C SER A 94 6.12 1.02 5.27
N ILE A 95 5.23 0.30 4.59
CA ILE A 95 4.35 -0.71 5.22
C ILE A 95 5.19 -1.82 5.84
N GLU A 96 6.22 -2.29 5.14
CA GLU A 96 7.12 -3.35 5.60
C GLU A 96 7.92 -2.95 6.85
N THR A 97 8.42 -1.70 6.90
CA THR A 97 9.31 -1.23 7.98
C THR A 97 8.60 -0.55 9.15
N CYS A 98 7.36 -0.11 8.99
CA CYS A 98 6.60 0.65 9.99
C CYS A 98 5.31 -0.07 10.40
N GLN A 99 5.37 -1.39 10.61
CA GLN A 99 4.22 -2.25 10.92
C GLN A 99 3.51 -1.90 12.24
N ASP A 100 4.15 -1.15 13.12
CA ASP A 100 3.62 -0.68 14.40
C ASP A 100 3.02 0.74 14.33
N ASP A 101 3.16 1.43 13.20
CA ASP A 101 2.67 2.79 13.01
C ASP A 101 1.39 2.81 12.17
N ARG A 102 0.25 2.93 12.85
CA ARG A 102 -1.08 2.88 12.22
C ARG A 102 -1.29 4.00 11.20
N LEU A 103 -0.73 5.19 11.40
CA LEU A 103 -0.90 6.31 10.48
C LEU A 103 -0.14 6.07 9.19
N ILE A 104 1.11 5.59 9.28
CA ILE A 104 1.90 5.22 8.10
C ILE A 104 1.22 4.09 7.32
N LEU A 105 0.73 3.06 8.00
CA LEU A 105 0.03 1.95 7.37
C LEU A 105 -1.24 2.41 6.63
N GLN A 106 -2.10 3.18 7.30
CA GLN A 106 -3.34 3.69 6.70
C GLN A 106 -3.05 4.58 5.50
N ASN A 107 -2.17 5.57 5.63
CA ASN A 107 -1.83 6.47 4.54
C ASN A 107 -1.24 5.70 3.37
N SER A 108 -0.34 4.75 3.61
CA SER A 108 0.31 3.99 2.54
C SER A 108 -0.67 3.10 1.79
N LEU A 109 -1.54 2.36 2.50
CA LEU A 109 -2.56 1.50 1.88
C LEU A 109 -3.57 2.32 1.06
N VAL A 110 -4.09 3.42 1.62
CA VAL A 110 -5.03 4.29 0.90
C VAL A 110 -4.37 4.91 -0.33
N THR A 111 -3.12 5.38 -0.20
CA THR A 111 -2.38 5.95 -1.34
C THR A 111 -2.15 4.92 -2.45
N LEU A 112 -1.90 3.66 -2.12
CA LEU A 112 -1.75 2.59 -3.12
C LEU A 112 -3.04 2.36 -3.95
N PHE A 113 -4.22 2.60 -3.39
CA PHE A 113 -5.49 2.49 -4.13
C PHE A 113 -5.72 3.61 -5.16
N HIS A 114 -4.90 4.67 -5.16
CA HIS A 114 -4.96 5.68 -6.21
C HIS A 114 -4.32 5.23 -7.53
N PHE A 115 -3.61 4.09 -7.53
CA PHE A 115 -2.92 3.56 -8.70
C PHE A 115 -3.78 2.53 -9.43
N ASP A 116 -3.47 2.29 -10.71
CA ASP A 116 -4.15 1.26 -11.48
C ASP A 116 -3.76 -0.14 -11.00
N ILE A 117 -4.75 -0.94 -10.60
CA ILE A 117 -4.55 -2.31 -10.09
C ILE A 117 -5.18 -3.28 -11.09
N PRO A 118 -4.42 -4.23 -11.66
CA PRO A 118 -3.03 -4.57 -11.33
C PRO A 118 -1.98 -3.77 -12.14
N GLY A 119 -2.38 -2.92 -13.09
CA GLY A 119 -1.49 -2.37 -14.13
C GLY A 119 -0.22 -1.69 -13.62
N ASP A 120 -0.33 -0.78 -12.65
CA ASP A 120 0.81 -0.06 -12.09
C ASP A 120 1.59 -0.89 -11.05
N VAL A 121 0.99 -1.92 -10.46
CA VAL A 121 1.60 -2.69 -9.35
C VAL A 121 2.19 -4.04 -9.78
N ILE A 122 1.96 -4.47 -11.01
CA ILE A 122 2.38 -5.80 -11.48
C ILE A 122 3.89 -6.04 -11.37
N PHE A 123 4.71 -4.99 -11.56
CA PHE A 123 6.18 -5.09 -11.46
C PHE A 123 6.68 -5.45 -10.06
N VAL A 124 5.84 -5.28 -9.03
CA VAL A 124 6.12 -5.57 -7.62
C VAL A 124 5.12 -6.56 -7.02
N PHE A 125 4.38 -7.29 -7.86
CA PHE A 125 3.30 -8.18 -7.43
C PHE A 125 3.71 -9.04 -6.22
N GLU A 126 4.82 -9.76 -6.33
CA GLU A 126 5.26 -10.68 -5.27
C GLU A 126 5.54 -9.95 -3.95
N LYS A 127 6.23 -8.79 -4.02
CA LYS A 127 6.58 -8.01 -2.83
C LYS A 127 5.33 -7.40 -2.20
N LEU A 128 4.47 -6.80 -3.02
CA LEU A 128 3.22 -6.19 -2.56
C LEU A 128 2.30 -7.23 -1.92
N ALA A 129 2.11 -8.38 -2.57
CA ALA A 129 1.30 -9.47 -2.04
C ALA A 129 1.80 -9.96 -0.67
N LYS A 130 3.12 -10.18 -0.52
CA LYS A 130 3.72 -10.59 0.78
C LYS A 130 3.43 -9.56 1.87
N VAL A 131 3.62 -8.28 1.56
CA VAL A 131 3.37 -7.19 2.51
C VAL A 131 1.89 -7.11 2.89
N LEU A 132 0.97 -7.19 1.92
CA LEU A 132 -0.47 -7.17 2.16
C LEU A 132 -0.94 -8.36 3.00
N LEU A 133 -0.48 -9.58 2.70
CA LEU A 133 -0.82 -10.77 3.47
C LEU A 133 -0.30 -10.68 4.91
N ASN A 134 0.92 -10.18 5.11
CA ASN A 134 1.46 -9.97 6.46
C ASN A 134 0.68 -8.89 7.22
N THR A 135 0.34 -7.77 6.57
CA THR A 135 -0.53 -6.74 7.15
C THR A 135 -1.89 -7.33 7.52
N LEU A 136 -2.50 -8.10 6.63
CA LEU A 136 -3.80 -8.73 6.88
C LEU A 136 -3.73 -9.72 8.05
N LEU A 137 -2.69 -10.54 8.16
CA LEU A 137 -2.50 -11.43 9.32
C LEU A 137 -2.44 -10.66 10.65
N ASN A 138 -1.74 -9.54 10.68
CA ASN A 138 -1.56 -8.74 11.90
C ASN A 138 -2.79 -7.89 12.24
N PHE A 139 -3.58 -7.50 11.23
CA PHE A 139 -4.68 -6.56 11.37
C PHE A 139 -6.04 -7.12 10.94
N HIS A 140 -6.23 -8.45 10.91
CA HIS A 140 -7.49 -9.06 10.46
C HIS A 140 -8.71 -8.62 11.29
N ASN A 141 -8.56 -8.21 12.54
CA ASN A 141 -9.66 -7.68 13.36
C ASN A 141 -9.79 -6.15 13.32
N ASP A 142 -9.09 -5.49 12.38
CA ASP A 142 -9.06 -4.04 12.25
C ASP A 142 -9.93 -3.55 11.09
N ASP A 143 -10.99 -2.80 11.42
CA ASP A 143 -11.93 -2.24 10.44
C ASP A 143 -11.33 -1.18 9.52
N GLY A 144 -10.09 -0.76 9.78
CA GLY A 144 -9.36 0.19 8.94
C GLY A 144 -8.28 -0.47 8.09
N ILE A 145 -7.24 -0.99 8.73
CA ILE A 145 -6.04 -1.51 8.08
C ILE A 145 -6.32 -2.89 7.49
N GLY A 146 -6.95 -3.78 8.26
CA GLY A 146 -7.29 -5.14 7.85
C GLY A 146 -8.22 -5.16 6.66
N VAL A 147 -9.34 -4.42 6.76
CA VAL A 147 -10.33 -4.27 5.69
C VAL A 147 -9.68 -3.78 4.40
N ARG A 148 -8.88 -2.70 4.46
CA ARG A 148 -8.16 -2.20 3.28
C ARG A 148 -7.17 -3.22 2.71
N ALA A 149 -6.44 -3.94 3.56
CA ALA A 149 -5.49 -4.96 3.12
C ALA A 149 -6.20 -6.10 2.37
N ILE A 150 -7.34 -6.60 2.85
CA ILE A 150 -8.08 -7.67 2.16
C ILE A 150 -8.72 -7.18 0.87
N HIS A 151 -9.28 -5.96 0.81
CA HIS A 151 -9.77 -5.41 -0.46
C HIS A 151 -8.65 -5.25 -1.48
N PHE A 152 -7.45 -4.90 -1.04
CA PHE A 152 -6.29 -4.82 -1.92
C PHE A 152 -5.89 -6.20 -2.42
N CYS A 153 -5.77 -7.18 -1.52
CA CYS A 153 -5.54 -8.58 -1.88
C CYS A 153 -6.54 -9.05 -2.93
N ASN A 154 -7.85 -8.79 -2.71
CA ASN A 154 -8.91 -9.17 -3.62
C ASN A 154 -8.76 -8.52 -5.01
N ALA A 155 -8.55 -7.19 -5.04
CA ALA A 155 -8.33 -6.46 -6.29
C ALA A 155 -7.10 -6.98 -7.05
N LEU A 156 -6.04 -7.31 -6.31
CA LEU A 156 -4.80 -7.85 -6.87
C LEU A 156 -5.03 -9.23 -7.50
N VAL A 157 -5.80 -10.11 -6.86
CA VAL A 157 -6.03 -11.47 -7.37
C VAL A 157 -7.14 -11.57 -8.43
N CYS A 158 -8.13 -10.68 -8.40
CA CYS A 158 -9.27 -10.67 -9.32
C CYS A 158 -8.84 -10.52 -10.79
N SER A 159 -7.76 -9.76 -11.03
CA SER A 159 -7.27 -9.47 -12.39
C SER A 159 -6.05 -10.30 -12.79
N LEU A 160 -5.79 -11.44 -12.12
CA LEU A 160 -4.62 -12.24 -12.43
C LEU A 160 -4.78 -13.06 -13.70
N GLN A 161 -3.82 -12.88 -14.61
CA GLN A 161 -3.56 -13.86 -15.66
C GLN A 161 -2.88 -15.11 -15.07
N HIS A 162 -2.88 -16.20 -15.84
CA HIS A 162 -2.44 -17.53 -15.40
C HIS A 162 -1.06 -17.53 -14.71
N ASP A 163 -0.07 -16.85 -15.28
CA ASP A 163 1.30 -16.78 -14.73
C ASP A 163 1.37 -16.14 -13.34
N MET A 164 0.49 -15.16 -13.06
CA MET A 164 0.46 -14.48 -11.78
C MET A 164 -0.29 -15.28 -10.71
N LYS A 165 -1.22 -16.17 -11.11
CA LYS A 165 -1.88 -17.10 -10.18
C LYS A 165 -0.90 -18.11 -9.58
N GLU A 166 0.13 -18.52 -10.34
CA GLU A 166 1.24 -19.31 -9.78
C GLU A 166 2.07 -18.53 -8.76
N GLN A 167 2.32 -17.24 -9.01
CA GLN A 167 3.04 -16.40 -8.06
C GLN A 167 2.23 -16.21 -6.78
N ALA A 168 0.91 -16.04 -6.88
CA ALA A 168 0.01 -15.99 -5.73
C ALA A 168 0.13 -17.25 -4.86
N ALA A 169 0.26 -18.43 -5.49
CA ALA A 169 0.51 -19.69 -4.80
C ALA A 169 1.82 -19.64 -3.98
N ARG A 170 2.91 -19.16 -4.59
CA ARG A 170 4.24 -19.08 -3.97
C ARG A 170 4.29 -18.09 -2.81
N VAL A 171 3.51 -17.01 -2.90
CA VAL A 171 3.42 -15.97 -1.86
C VAL A 171 2.58 -16.41 -0.67
N GLY A 172 1.77 -17.46 -0.82
CA GLY A 172 0.99 -18.02 0.28
C GLY A 172 -0.35 -17.33 0.49
N PHE A 173 -1.03 -16.91 -0.60
CA PHE A 173 -2.39 -16.39 -0.53
C PHE A 173 -3.35 -17.40 0.12
N VAL A 174 -3.49 -18.60 -0.48
CA VAL A 174 -4.39 -19.65 0.01
C VAL A 174 -4.20 -19.96 1.50
N PRO A 175 -2.98 -20.32 1.99
CA PRO A 175 -2.80 -20.64 3.41
C PRO A 175 -3.09 -19.46 4.35
N THR A 176 -2.71 -18.24 3.95
CA THR A 176 -2.97 -17.04 4.76
C THR A 176 -4.46 -16.75 4.89
N ILE A 177 -5.19 -16.72 3.77
CA ILE A 177 -6.62 -16.43 3.75
C ILE A 177 -7.41 -17.51 4.50
N MET A 178 -7.08 -18.79 4.27
CA MET A 178 -7.68 -19.92 5.01
C MET A 178 -7.46 -19.83 6.51
N LYS A 179 -6.26 -19.43 6.95
CA LYS A 179 -5.97 -19.24 8.38
C LYS A 179 -6.88 -18.19 9.00
N ILE A 180 -7.10 -17.07 8.33
CA ILE A 180 -7.92 -15.97 8.84
C ILE A 180 -9.40 -16.32 8.85
N ILE A 181 -9.88 -16.98 7.79
CA ILE A 181 -11.24 -17.52 7.73
C ILE A 181 -11.51 -18.42 8.95
N ARG A 182 -10.62 -19.38 9.22
CA ARG A 182 -10.78 -20.27 10.38
C ARG A 182 -10.81 -19.52 11.70
N ILE A 183 -9.88 -18.56 11.90
CA ILE A 183 -9.87 -17.74 13.12
C ILE A 183 -11.22 -17.03 13.31
N ARG A 184 -11.79 -16.46 12.24
CA ARG A 184 -13.10 -15.78 12.31
C ARG A 184 -14.25 -16.73 12.60
N LEU A 185 -14.27 -17.90 11.94
CA LEU A 185 -15.29 -18.92 12.17
C LEU A 185 -15.23 -19.45 13.61
N ASP A 186 -14.03 -19.69 14.14
CA ASP A 186 -13.83 -20.12 15.53
C ASP A 186 -14.28 -19.05 16.54
N GLN A 187 -14.30 -17.78 16.13
CA GLN A 187 -14.76 -16.64 16.91
C GLN A 187 -16.25 -16.29 16.68
N ASP A 188 -16.96 -17.05 15.84
CA ASP A 188 -18.36 -16.79 15.43
C ASP A 188 -18.55 -15.40 14.80
N ILE A 189 -17.54 -14.93 14.06
CA ILE A 189 -17.58 -13.64 13.35
C ILE A 189 -17.99 -13.86 11.89
N ALA A 190 -19.19 -13.40 11.53
CA ALA A 190 -19.72 -13.42 10.17
C ALA A 190 -20.01 -11.99 9.67
N ASP A 191 -18.99 -11.36 9.08
CA ASP A 191 -19.03 -9.97 8.61
C ASP A 191 -18.62 -9.82 7.14
N GLU A 192 -18.69 -8.60 6.61
CA GLU A 192 -18.28 -8.28 5.23
C GLU A 192 -16.84 -8.72 4.96
N MET A 193 -15.94 -8.61 5.94
CA MET A 193 -14.56 -9.09 5.77
C MET A 193 -14.52 -10.59 5.47
N LEU A 194 -15.33 -11.41 6.14
CA LEU A 194 -15.41 -12.84 5.85
C LEU A 194 -15.87 -13.10 4.40
N GLU A 195 -16.84 -12.33 3.89
CA GLU A 195 -17.27 -12.43 2.49
C GLU A 195 -16.15 -12.09 1.51
N VAL A 196 -15.40 -11.01 1.76
CA VAL A 196 -14.27 -10.61 0.90
C VAL A 196 -13.13 -11.63 0.99
N LEU A 197 -12.88 -12.25 2.16
CA LEU A 197 -11.92 -13.34 2.31
C LEU A 197 -12.29 -14.54 1.42
N TRP A 198 -13.55 -14.96 1.43
CA TRP A 198 -14.04 -16.03 0.55
C TRP A 198 -13.97 -15.66 -0.93
N GLY A 199 -14.35 -14.43 -1.30
CA GLY A 199 -14.22 -13.94 -2.68
C GLY A 199 -12.76 -13.91 -3.16
N THR A 200 -11.84 -13.48 -2.29
CA THR A 200 -10.39 -13.51 -2.56
C THR A 200 -9.90 -14.93 -2.76
N LEU A 201 -10.36 -15.86 -1.91
CA LEU A 201 -9.97 -17.26 -1.99
C LEU A 201 -10.51 -17.93 -3.27
N TRP A 202 -11.74 -17.61 -3.67
CA TRP A 202 -12.31 -18.03 -4.94
C TRP A 202 -11.45 -17.50 -6.10
N ASN A 203 -11.18 -16.21 -6.16
CA ASN A 203 -10.37 -15.59 -7.23
C ASN A 203 -8.98 -16.24 -7.40
N VAL A 204 -8.32 -16.61 -6.30
CA VAL A 204 -6.98 -17.24 -6.37
C VAL A 204 -7.04 -18.73 -6.68
N THR A 205 -8.12 -19.42 -6.34
CA THR A 205 -8.28 -20.87 -6.58
C THR A 205 -8.93 -21.18 -7.93
N ASP A 206 -9.68 -20.23 -8.49
CA ASP A 206 -10.37 -20.39 -9.76
C ASP A 206 -9.38 -20.63 -10.91
N GLU A 207 -9.69 -21.66 -11.70
CA GLU A 207 -8.88 -22.12 -12.84
C GLU A 207 -7.40 -22.41 -12.52
N THR A 208 -7.06 -22.67 -11.26
CA THR A 208 -5.66 -22.89 -10.83
C THR A 208 -5.50 -24.16 -10.01
N PRO A 209 -5.25 -25.32 -10.65
CA PRO A 209 -5.22 -26.63 -9.98
C PRO A 209 -4.32 -26.68 -8.75
N LYS A 210 -3.18 -25.98 -8.76
CA LYS A 210 -2.25 -25.91 -7.64
C LYS A 210 -2.86 -25.20 -6.41
N ASN A 211 -3.55 -24.08 -6.63
CA ASN A 211 -4.20 -23.32 -5.56
C ASN A 211 -5.43 -24.07 -5.03
N SER A 212 -6.21 -24.68 -5.92
CA SER A 212 -7.35 -25.53 -5.53
C SER A 212 -6.88 -26.73 -4.70
N TRP A 213 -5.77 -27.37 -5.09
CA TRP A 213 -5.22 -28.49 -4.33
C TRP A 213 -4.74 -28.05 -2.94
N GLU A 214 -4.06 -26.90 -2.84
CA GLU A 214 -3.63 -26.36 -1.55
C GLU A 214 -4.82 -26.03 -0.64
N PHE A 215 -5.91 -25.50 -1.20
CA PHE A 215 -7.16 -25.25 -0.48
C PHE A 215 -7.77 -26.55 0.07
N ILE A 216 -7.87 -27.60 -0.75
CA ILE A 216 -8.38 -28.92 -0.33
C ILE A 216 -7.50 -29.53 0.76
N ARG A 217 -6.17 -29.46 0.58
CA ARG A 217 -5.20 -29.96 1.57
C ARG A 217 -5.34 -29.25 2.92
N LEU A 218 -5.76 -27.99 2.89
CA LEU A 218 -6.09 -27.19 4.06
C LEU A 218 -7.57 -27.33 4.47
N GLY A 219 -8.27 -28.42 4.13
CA GLY A 219 -9.62 -28.70 4.64
C GLY A 219 -10.64 -27.61 4.27
N GLY A 220 -10.54 -27.06 3.06
CA GLY A 220 -11.50 -26.09 2.53
C GLY A 220 -12.87 -26.68 2.15
N ILE A 221 -13.08 -27.98 2.35
CA ILE A 221 -14.32 -28.73 2.06
C ILE A 221 -14.78 -29.41 3.34
#